data_AF-A0A511JLV5-F1
#
_entry.id   AF-A0A511JLV5-F1
#
_cell.length_a   1.000
_cell.length_b   1.000
_cell.length_c   1.000
_cell.angle_alpha   90.00
_cell.angle_beta   90.00
_cell.angle_gamma   90.00
#
_symmetry.space_group_name_H-M   'P 1'
#
loop_
_entity.id
_entity.type
_entity.pdbx_description
1 polymer ?
#
loop_
_entity_poly.entity_id
_entity_poly.type
_entity_poly.pdbx_seq_one_letter_code
_entity_poly.pdbx_strand_id
1 'polypeptide(L)'
;MEILKTRTARGRGRWGHDTYDVELISCTQSWWDAAGSARTSITGFQLVCSAPANARYFSTEADRDAFIAASFSDLSLDRVEPPEVWSEAQSLHDVLGVPLTGIETVEDYLWLTWPDDRLAIYSEVDVIEAGQRWRGGDAGFMVKLQSLVGQRVTAVDEILDRGLVLRFESSMELEVNLREAADGVAEAADHSSMDGWSRGSLWMVGEPPFDT
;
A
#
# COMPACT_ATOMS: atom_id res chain seq x y z
N MET A 1 3.20 -5.50 11.09
CA MET A 1 4.00 -4.27 10.87
C MET A 1 3.57 -3.16 11.82
N GLU A 2 4.51 -2.31 12.26
CA GLU A 2 4.26 -1.05 12.97
C GLU A 2 4.68 0.13 12.10
N ILE A 3 3.82 1.14 11.97
CA ILE A 3 4.14 2.40 11.28
C ILE A 3 4.04 3.57 12.26
N LEU A 4 5.14 4.30 12.42
CA LEU A 4 5.19 5.55 13.16
C LEU A 4 5.39 6.70 12.18
N LYS A 5 4.35 7.51 11.96
CA LYS A 5 4.44 8.75 11.18
C LYS A 5 4.40 9.95 12.11
N THR A 6 5.34 10.87 11.91
CA THR A 6 5.42 12.13 12.66
C THR A 6 5.58 13.30 11.70
N ARG A 7 4.81 14.35 11.92
CA ARG A 7 4.98 15.60 11.20
C ARG A 7 6.10 16.40 11.85
N THR A 8 7.16 16.63 11.09
CA THR A 8 8.39 17.29 11.58
C THR A 8 8.56 18.71 11.04
N ALA A 9 7.88 19.05 9.95
CA ALA A 9 7.84 20.42 9.44
C ALA A 9 6.50 20.72 8.75
N ARG A 10 6.13 22.00 8.73
CA ARG A 10 5.01 22.55 7.96
C ARG A 10 5.46 23.77 7.20
N GLY A 11 4.79 24.08 6.12
CA GLY A 11 5.12 25.25 5.34
C GLY A 11 4.23 25.42 4.15
N ARG A 12 4.69 26.23 3.19
CA ARG A 12 3.93 26.58 2.00
C ARG A 12 4.82 26.62 0.78
N GLY A 13 4.24 26.22 -0.35
CA GLY A 13 4.83 26.36 -1.67
C GLY A 13 3.97 27.25 -2.58
N ARG A 14 4.53 27.60 -3.74
CA ARG A 14 3.85 28.37 -4.79
C ARG A 14 3.27 27.49 -5.90
N TRP A 15 1.99 27.69 -6.22
CA TRP A 15 1.29 27.05 -7.32
C TRP A 15 0.66 28.13 -8.22
N GLY A 16 1.36 28.53 -9.28
CA GLY A 16 1.04 29.71 -10.08
C GLY A 16 1.06 30.97 -9.21
N HIS A 17 -0.09 31.61 -9.06
CA HIS A 17 -0.27 32.76 -8.18
C HIS A 17 -0.80 32.38 -6.79
N ASP A 18 -1.23 31.13 -6.60
CA ASP A 18 -1.76 30.61 -5.35
C ASP A 18 -0.66 30.00 -4.47
N THR A 19 -1.04 29.64 -3.24
CA THR A 19 -0.18 28.89 -2.31
C THR A 19 -0.81 27.55 -1.97
N TYR A 20 0.03 26.55 -1.76
CA TYR A 20 -0.39 25.25 -1.21
C TYR A 20 0.38 24.99 0.08
N ASP A 21 -0.26 24.32 1.03
CA ASP A 21 0.39 23.89 2.26
C ASP A 21 1.23 22.62 1.97
N VAL A 22 2.39 22.55 2.61
CA VAL A 22 3.33 21.42 2.51
C VAL A 22 3.71 20.95 3.90
N GLU A 23 3.70 19.65 4.10
CA GLU A 23 4.09 19.01 5.34
C GLU A 23 5.20 18.01 5.06
N LEU A 24 6.23 17.99 5.92
CA LEU A 24 7.25 16.95 5.92
C LEU A 24 6.90 15.93 7.00
N ILE A 25 6.63 14.70 6.56
CA ILE A 25 6.30 13.58 7.42
C ILE A 25 7.51 12.64 7.48
N SER A 26 8.05 12.44 8.67
CA SER A 26 9.03 11.38 8.92
C SER A 26 8.27 10.09 9.25
N CYS A 27 8.53 9.05 8.48
CA CYS A 27 7.87 7.75 8.60
C CYS A 27 8.89 6.69 8.98
N THR A 28 8.69 6.01 10.10
CA THR A 28 9.44 4.80 10.44
C THR A 28 8.52 3.61 10.38
N GLN A 29 8.83 2.66 9.52
CA GLN A 29 8.13 1.38 9.41
C GLN A 29 9.00 0.29 10.04
N SER A 30 8.37 -0.60 10.79
CA SER A 30 9.02 -1.73 11.46
C SER A 30 8.28 -3.02 11.17
N TRP A 31 9.03 -4.06 10.86
CA TRP A 31 8.52 -5.39 10.58
C TRP A 31 9.16 -6.38 11.54
N TRP A 32 8.37 -7.35 11.96
CA TRP A 32 8.82 -8.49 12.75
C TRP A 32 8.62 -9.76 11.94
N ASP A 33 9.46 -10.74 12.22
CA ASP A 33 9.22 -12.11 11.76
C ASP A 33 8.02 -12.72 12.52
N ALA A 34 7.51 -13.85 12.01
CA ALA A 34 6.39 -14.54 12.62
C ALA A 34 6.66 -15.01 14.06
N ALA A 35 7.93 -15.27 14.40
CA ALA A 35 8.35 -15.64 15.75
C ALA A 35 8.51 -14.45 16.71
N GLY A 36 8.51 -13.21 16.21
CA GLY A 36 8.82 -12.00 16.99
C GLY A 36 10.28 -11.91 17.46
N SER A 37 11.17 -12.70 16.85
CA SER A 37 12.58 -12.82 17.21
C SER A 37 13.49 -11.86 16.44
N ALA A 38 13.09 -11.49 15.22
CA ALA A 38 13.80 -10.57 14.36
C ALA A 38 12.98 -9.30 14.12
N ARG A 39 13.68 -8.17 13.99
CA ARG A 39 13.07 -6.88 13.67
C ARG A 39 13.93 -6.14 12.65
N THR A 40 13.28 -5.62 11.62
CA THR A 40 13.86 -4.69 10.66
C THR A 40 13.07 -3.39 10.68
N SER A 41 13.75 -2.26 10.55
CA SER A 41 13.11 -0.94 10.55
C SER A 41 13.72 -0.05 9.47
N ILE A 42 12.86 0.71 8.79
CA ILE A 42 13.25 1.68 7.77
C ILE A 42 12.64 3.02 8.11
N THR A 43 13.45 4.08 8.02
CA THR A 43 12.99 5.45 8.18
C THR A 43 13.10 6.17 6.85
N GLY A 44 11.97 6.72 6.40
CA GLY A 44 11.86 7.54 5.21
C GLY A 44 11.17 8.88 5.50
N PHE A 45 11.10 9.72 4.48
CA PHE A 45 10.47 11.04 4.54
C PHE A 45 9.45 11.18 3.41
N GLN A 46 8.29 11.76 3.70
CA GLN A 46 7.22 12.01 2.75
C GLN A 46 6.91 13.51 2.75
N LEU A 47 6.80 14.11 1.56
CA LEU A 47 6.28 15.46 1.38
C LEU A 47 4.81 15.36 1.01
N VAL A 48 3.93 15.82 1.91
CA VAL A 48 2.48 15.84 1.69
C VAL A 48 2.06 17.25 1.32
N CYS A 49 1.43 17.40 0.17
CA CYS A 49 0.98 18.69 -0.36
C CYS A 49 -0.55 18.75 -0.37
N SER A 50 -1.14 19.85 0.08
CA SER A 50 -2.57 20.08 -0.10
C SER A 50 -2.92 20.15 -1.59
N ALA A 51 -4.07 19.60 -1.99
CA ALA A 51 -4.55 19.73 -3.36
C ALA A 51 -4.67 21.21 -3.74
N PRO A 52 -4.08 21.66 -4.87
CA PRO A 52 -4.24 23.02 -5.32
C PRO A 52 -5.71 23.30 -5.66
N ALA A 53 -6.20 24.49 -5.33
CA ALA A 53 -7.61 24.85 -5.42
C ALA A 53 -8.16 24.94 -6.87
N ASN A 54 -7.30 24.91 -7.90
CA ASN A 54 -7.67 25.24 -9.28
C ASN A 54 -7.28 24.13 -10.28
N ALA A 55 -8.20 23.84 -11.21
CA ALA A 55 -8.00 22.90 -12.30
C ALA A 55 -6.92 23.37 -13.29
N ARG A 56 -6.16 22.43 -13.85
CA ARG A 56 -5.07 22.69 -14.80
C ARG A 56 -5.61 22.81 -16.23
N TYR A 57 -6.17 23.97 -16.57
CA TYR A 57 -6.50 24.29 -17.96
C TYR A 57 -5.70 25.50 -18.42
N PHE A 58 -4.90 25.32 -19.48
CA PHE A 58 -4.11 26.38 -20.10
C PHE A 58 -4.64 26.62 -21.51
N SER A 59 -5.00 27.86 -21.81
CA SER A 59 -5.49 28.25 -23.13
C SER A 59 -4.39 28.24 -24.18
N THR A 60 -3.13 28.44 -23.77
CA THR A 60 -1.95 28.43 -24.64
C THR A 60 -0.74 27.78 -23.97
N GLU A 61 0.28 27.43 -24.76
CA GLU A 61 1.57 26.94 -24.25
C GLU A 61 2.32 28.02 -23.45
N ALA A 62 2.24 29.28 -23.88
CA ALA A 62 2.83 30.39 -23.15
C ALA A 62 2.21 30.59 -21.75
N ASP A 63 0.90 30.39 -21.61
CA ASP A 63 0.22 30.44 -20.30
C ASP A 63 0.68 29.31 -19.39
N ARG A 64 0.87 28.11 -19.95
CA ARG A 64 1.44 26.96 -19.23
C ARG A 64 2.86 27.25 -18.76
N ASP A 65 3.70 27.79 -19.62
CA ASP A 65 5.10 28.09 -19.30
C ASP A 65 5.21 29.18 -18.23
N ALA A 66 4.40 30.24 -18.33
CA ALA A 66 4.32 31.28 -17.31
C ALA A 66 3.83 30.73 -15.96
N PHE A 67 2.83 29.85 -15.98
CA PHE A 67 2.34 29.18 -14.77
C PHE A 67 3.42 28.30 -14.14
N ILE A 68 4.14 27.48 -14.92
CA ILE A 68 5.23 26.63 -14.42
C ILE A 68 6.34 27.50 -13.84
N ALA A 69 6.73 28.59 -14.51
CA ALA A 69 7.76 29.50 -14.03
C ALA A 69 7.38 30.19 -12.71
N ALA A 70 6.10 30.48 -12.49
CA ALA A 70 5.60 31.04 -11.23
C ALA A 70 5.43 29.97 -10.12
N SER A 71 5.30 28.70 -10.50
CA SER A 71 5.13 27.57 -9.58
C SER A 71 6.47 27.03 -9.10
N PHE A 72 6.51 26.41 -7.91
CA PHE A 72 7.70 25.73 -7.35
C PHE A 72 8.94 26.60 -7.14
N SER A 73 8.81 27.92 -7.31
CA SER A 73 9.89 28.90 -7.15
C SER A 73 10.31 29.07 -5.69
N ASP A 74 9.34 28.99 -4.77
CA ASP A 74 9.55 29.12 -3.33
C ASP A 74 8.88 27.94 -2.59
N LEU A 75 9.68 27.23 -1.77
CA LEU A 75 9.20 26.28 -0.77
C LEU A 75 9.90 26.60 0.55
N SER A 76 9.12 27.01 1.56
CA SER A 76 9.61 27.23 2.92
C SER A 76 8.99 26.24 3.87
N LEU A 77 9.80 25.58 4.70
CA LEU A 77 9.35 24.66 5.75
C LEU A 77 9.88 25.13 7.10
N ASP A 78 8.97 25.31 8.05
CA ASP A 78 9.27 25.59 9.44
C ASP A 78 9.18 24.31 10.25
N ARG A 79 10.15 24.13 11.15
CA ARG A 79 10.20 22.95 12.03
C ARG A 79 9.03 22.96 13.00
N VAL A 80 8.43 21.79 13.21
CA VAL A 80 7.41 21.55 14.23
C VAL A 80 8.08 20.95 15.47
N GLU A 81 7.98 21.64 16.61
CA GLU A 81 8.54 21.19 17.90
C GLU A 81 7.49 21.29 19.03
N PRO A 82 7.17 20.18 19.73
CA PRO A 82 7.62 18.81 19.45
C PRO A 82 6.99 18.25 18.15
N PRO A 83 7.60 17.24 17.50
CA PRO A 83 6.98 16.55 16.37
C PRO A 83 5.56 16.07 16.72
N GLU A 84 4.63 16.26 15.79
CA GLU A 84 3.24 15.87 15.99
C GLU A 84 3.00 14.47 15.46
N VAL A 85 2.17 13.67 16.15
CA VAL A 85 1.71 12.39 15.62
C VAL A 85 0.90 12.64 14.36
N TRP A 86 1.21 11.90 13.30
CA TRP A 86 0.49 11.93 12.03
C TRP A 86 0.00 10.52 11.71
N SER A 87 -1.20 10.41 11.15
CA SER A 87 -1.79 9.11 10.83
C SER A 87 -2.54 9.19 9.51
N GLU A 88 -2.43 8.13 8.73
CA GLU A 88 -3.16 7.90 7.50
C GLU A 88 -3.66 6.46 7.54
N ALA A 89 -4.86 6.23 7.02
CA ALA A 89 -5.40 4.89 6.91
C ALA A 89 -4.55 4.08 5.93
N GLN A 90 -4.14 2.87 6.35
CA GLN A 90 -3.48 1.95 5.42
C GLN A 90 -4.53 1.46 4.42
N SER A 91 -4.25 1.58 3.12
CA SER A 91 -5.27 1.39 2.10
C SER A 91 -5.95 0.02 2.14
N LEU A 92 -5.20 -1.05 2.41
CA LEU A 92 -5.76 -2.40 2.47
C LEU A 92 -6.51 -2.67 3.79
N HIS A 93 -6.44 -1.78 4.78
CA HIS A 93 -7.25 -1.94 6.00
C HIS A 93 -8.74 -1.66 5.76
N ASP A 94 -9.10 -1.01 4.64
CA ASP A 94 -10.51 -0.76 4.31
C ASP A 94 -11.28 -2.04 3.94
N VAL A 95 -10.59 -3.14 3.62
CA VAL A 95 -11.23 -4.46 3.42
C VAL A 95 -11.49 -5.22 4.72
N LEU A 96 -11.04 -4.72 5.87
CA LEU A 96 -11.26 -5.37 7.16
C LEU A 96 -12.75 -5.46 7.48
N GLY A 97 -13.19 -6.67 7.83
CA GLY A 97 -14.59 -6.99 8.09
C GLY A 97 -15.45 -7.09 6.83
N VAL A 98 -14.92 -6.83 5.64
CA VAL A 98 -15.66 -6.91 4.36
C VAL A 98 -15.52 -8.33 3.78
N PRO A 99 -16.60 -8.95 3.27
CA PRO A 99 -16.51 -10.30 2.75
C PRO A 99 -15.88 -10.27 1.36
N LEU A 100 -14.96 -11.20 1.12
CA LEU A 100 -14.39 -11.40 -0.21
C LEU A 100 -15.50 -11.87 -1.16
N THR A 101 -15.70 -11.19 -2.28
CA THR A 101 -16.79 -11.46 -3.22
C THR A 101 -16.37 -12.36 -4.37
N GLY A 102 -15.07 -12.38 -4.69
CA GLY A 102 -14.55 -13.17 -5.81
C GLY A 102 -13.06 -13.41 -5.72
N ILE A 103 -12.66 -14.50 -6.36
CA ILE A 103 -11.28 -14.86 -6.62
C ILE A 103 -11.18 -15.31 -8.07
N GLU A 104 -10.36 -14.62 -8.85
CA GLU A 104 -10.09 -14.94 -10.24
C GLU A 104 -8.60 -15.22 -10.42
N THR A 105 -8.28 -16.27 -11.17
CA THR A 105 -6.91 -16.54 -11.59
C THR A 105 -6.81 -16.12 -13.05
N VAL A 106 -6.02 -15.09 -13.30
CA VAL A 106 -5.66 -14.60 -14.63
C VAL A 106 -4.25 -15.12 -14.92
N GLU A 107 -3.89 -15.30 -16.19
CA GLU A 107 -2.71 -16.05 -16.65
C GLU A 107 -1.47 -15.92 -15.75
N ASP A 108 -1.13 -14.70 -15.35
CA ASP A 108 0.05 -14.32 -14.59
C ASP A 108 -0.23 -13.74 -13.19
N TYR A 109 -1.50 -13.64 -12.76
CA TYR A 109 -1.84 -13.09 -11.45
C TYR A 109 -3.12 -13.65 -10.84
N LEU A 110 -3.15 -13.62 -9.50
CA LEU A 110 -4.35 -13.86 -8.71
C LEU A 110 -5.05 -12.53 -8.42
N TRP A 111 -6.37 -12.51 -8.52
CA TRP A 111 -7.18 -11.32 -8.29
C TRP A 111 -8.22 -11.59 -7.22
N LEU A 112 -8.14 -10.84 -6.12
CA LEU A 112 -9.13 -10.85 -5.03
C LEU A 112 -10.04 -9.62 -5.17
N THR A 113 -11.34 -9.84 -5.04
CA THR A 113 -12.34 -8.79 -5.20
C THR A 113 -13.17 -8.62 -3.93
N TRP A 114 -13.35 -7.37 -3.51
CA TRP A 114 -14.35 -6.91 -2.54
C TRP A 114 -15.34 -5.96 -3.25
N PRO A 115 -16.44 -5.54 -2.60
CA PRO A 115 -17.41 -4.64 -3.24
C PRO A 115 -16.81 -3.33 -3.78
N ASP A 116 -15.90 -2.72 -3.02
CA ASP A 116 -15.34 -1.39 -3.31
C ASP A 116 -13.82 -1.39 -3.57
N ASP A 117 -13.17 -2.55 -3.45
CA ASP A 117 -11.71 -2.69 -3.48
C ASP A 117 -11.29 -3.99 -4.16
N ARG A 118 -10.05 -4.04 -4.63
CA ARG A 118 -9.44 -5.21 -5.26
C ARG A 118 -7.96 -5.33 -4.92
N LEU A 119 -7.46 -6.55 -4.91
CA LEU A 119 -6.04 -6.86 -4.74
C LEU A 119 -5.59 -7.75 -5.89
N ALA A 120 -4.73 -7.22 -6.75
CA ALA A 120 -3.99 -7.98 -7.74
C ALA A 120 -2.72 -8.52 -7.09
N ILE A 121 -2.42 -9.81 -7.28
CA ILE A 121 -1.28 -10.49 -6.69
C ILE A 121 -0.53 -11.18 -7.82
N TYR A 122 0.65 -10.68 -8.13
CA TYR A 122 1.53 -11.20 -9.18
C TYR A 122 2.56 -12.19 -8.62
N SER A 123 2.49 -12.45 -7.32
CA SER A 123 3.45 -13.30 -6.59
C SER A 123 2.86 -14.65 -6.24
N GLU A 124 3.72 -15.58 -5.81
CA GLU A 124 3.25 -16.83 -5.24
C GLU A 124 2.41 -16.59 -3.98
N VAL A 125 1.36 -17.41 -3.84
CA VAL A 125 0.47 -17.39 -2.68
C VAL A 125 0.35 -18.75 -2.04
N ASP A 126 0.32 -18.74 -0.71
CA ASP A 126 0.08 -19.92 0.12
C ASP A 126 -1.22 -19.72 0.90
N VAL A 127 -2.07 -20.76 0.93
CA VAL A 127 -3.19 -20.81 1.89
C VAL A 127 -2.74 -21.60 3.10
N ILE A 128 -3.04 -21.11 4.31
CA ILE A 128 -2.67 -21.75 5.56
C ILE A 128 -3.92 -21.91 6.43
N GLU A 129 -4.12 -23.10 6.98
CA GLU A 129 -5.25 -23.46 7.84
C GLU A 129 -4.76 -24.48 8.86
N ALA A 130 -4.95 -24.19 10.15
CA ALA A 130 -4.55 -25.08 11.25
C ALA A 130 -3.08 -25.58 11.16
N GLY A 131 -2.18 -24.74 10.63
CA GLY A 131 -0.74 -25.05 10.47
C GLY A 131 -0.41 -25.90 9.25
N GLN A 132 -1.40 -26.39 8.50
CA GLN A 132 -1.18 -26.97 7.18
C GLN A 132 -1.10 -25.85 6.13
N ARG A 133 -0.21 -26.03 5.16
CA ARG A 133 0.06 -25.07 4.08
C ARG A 133 -0.25 -25.74 2.74
N TRP A 134 -0.96 -25.03 1.88
CA TRP A 134 -1.23 -25.40 0.49
C TRP A 134 -0.61 -24.34 -0.41
N ARG A 135 0.34 -24.76 -1.24
CA ARG A 135 1.06 -23.90 -2.17
C ARG A 135 0.48 -23.95 -3.58
N GLY A 136 0.84 -22.98 -4.41
CA GLY A 136 0.60 -23.04 -5.86
C GLY A 136 1.08 -24.37 -6.45
N GLY A 137 0.18 -25.11 -7.10
CA GLY A 137 0.47 -26.44 -7.67
C GLY A 137 0.12 -27.63 -6.77
N ASP A 138 -0.18 -27.42 -5.48
CA ASP A 138 -0.64 -28.49 -4.60
C ASP A 138 -2.05 -28.97 -4.96
N ALA A 139 -2.27 -30.28 -4.83
CA ALA A 139 -3.61 -30.85 -4.96
C ALA A 139 -4.55 -30.26 -3.90
N GLY A 140 -5.59 -29.56 -4.35
CA GLY A 140 -6.59 -28.93 -3.47
C GLY A 140 -6.30 -27.48 -3.11
N PHE A 141 -5.17 -26.89 -3.53
CA PHE A 141 -4.88 -25.46 -3.35
C PHE A 141 -6.03 -24.58 -3.84
N MET A 142 -6.48 -24.75 -5.09
CA MET A 142 -7.58 -23.96 -5.65
C MET A 142 -8.90 -24.12 -4.90
N VAL A 143 -9.16 -25.32 -4.34
CA VAL A 143 -10.36 -25.56 -3.53
C VAL A 143 -10.29 -24.76 -2.23
N LYS A 144 -9.12 -24.75 -1.58
CA LYS A 144 -8.89 -23.98 -0.36
C LYS A 144 -8.93 -22.49 -0.62
N LEU A 145 -8.31 -22.03 -1.70
CA LEU A 145 -8.33 -20.63 -2.11
C LEU A 145 -9.77 -20.16 -2.35
N GLN A 146 -10.54 -20.87 -3.18
CA GLN A 146 -11.95 -20.53 -3.47
C GLN A 146 -12.85 -20.62 -2.22
N SER A 147 -12.48 -21.39 -1.19
CA SER A 147 -13.22 -21.42 0.07
C SER A 147 -13.13 -20.12 0.88
N LEU A 148 -12.21 -19.22 0.54
CA LEU A 148 -12.12 -17.88 1.14
C LEU A 148 -13.23 -16.94 0.64
N VAL A 149 -13.87 -17.24 -0.51
CA VAL A 149 -14.99 -16.45 -1.02
C VAL A 149 -16.16 -16.49 -0.03
N GLY A 150 -16.71 -15.31 0.27
CA GLY A 150 -17.75 -15.09 1.27
C GLY A 150 -17.22 -14.87 2.69
N GLN A 151 -15.95 -15.21 2.97
CA GLN A 151 -15.34 -14.98 4.27
C GLN A 151 -14.88 -13.54 4.43
N ARG A 152 -14.88 -13.05 5.67
CA ARG A 152 -14.42 -11.70 6.02
C ARG A 152 -12.95 -11.70 6.40
N VAL A 153 -12.22 -10.69 5.92
CA VAL A 153 -10.85 -10.43 6.36
C VAL A 153 -10.91 -9.86 7.78
N THR A 154 -10.16 -10.44 8.71
CA THR A 154 -10.10 -10.04 10.11
C THR A 154 -8.81 -9.33 10.47
N ALA A 155 -7.74 -9.55 9.70
CA ALA A 155 -6.47 -8.86 9.85
C ALA A 155 -5.71 -8.81 8.52
N VAL A 156 -4.90 -7.78 8.37
CA VAL A 156 -3.93 -7.61 7.29
C VAL A 156 -2.61 -7.24 7.95
N ASP A 157 -1.56 -8.00 7.67
CA ASP A 157 -0.24 -7.79 8.27
C ASP A 157 0.87 -7.95 7.22
N GLU A 158 1.89 -7.12 7.34
CA GLU A 158 3.19 -7.37 6.70
C GLU A 158 4.16 -7.97 7.74
N ILE A 159 4.71 -9.15 7.41
CA ILE A 159 5.57 -9.98 8.27
C ILE A 159 6.88 -10.30 7.53
N LEU A 160 8.01 -10.07 8.19
CA LEU A 160 9.35 -10.04 7.56
C LEU A 160 9.72 -11.33 6.79
N ASP A 161 9.36 -12.48 7.33
CA ASP A 161 9.67 -13.81 6.79
C ASP A 161 8.52 -14.44 5.98
N ARG A 162 7.37 -13.76 5.86
CA ARG A 162 6.17 -14.28 5.17
C ARG A 162 5.62 -13.37 4.07
N GLY A 163 5.91 -12.07 4.10
CA GLY A 163 5.33 -11.08 3.19
C GLY A 163 4.01 -10.51 3.70
N LEU A 164 3.02 -10.37 2.81
CA LEU A 164 1.69 -9.84 3.12
C LEU A 164 0.76 -10.99 3.53
N VAL A 165 0.11 -10.88 4.69
CA VAL A 165 -0.75 -11.92 5.27
C VAL A 165 -2.14 -11.36 5.52
N LEU A 166 -3.14 -11.96 4.87
CA LEU A 166 -4.56 -11.70 5.11
C LEU A 166 -5.12 -12.84 5.96
N ARG A 167 -5.67 -12.52 7.14
CA ARG A 167 -6.38 -13.50 7.98
C ARG A 167 -7.87 -13.40 7.76
N PHE A 168 -8.54 -14.54 7.71
CA PHE A 168 -9.99 -14.65 7.52
C PHE A 168 -10.67 -15.14 8.79
N GLU A 169 -11.98 -14.95 8.90
CA GLU A 169 -12.78 -15.32 10.08
C GLU A 169 -12.73 -16.81 10.44
N SER A 170 -12.47 -17.69 9.47
CA SER A 170 -12.25 -19.13 9.71
C SER A 170 -10.90 -19.47 10.34
N SER A 171 -10.06 -18.47 10.65
CA SER A 171 -8.64 -18.65 11.00
C SER A 171 -7.78 -19.19 9.85
N MET A 172 -8.28 -19.17 8.62
CA MET A 172 -7.45 -19.34 7.43
C MET A 172 -6.63 -18.07 7.17
N GLU A 173 -5.42 -18.26 6.67
CA GLU A 173 -4.55 -17.17 6.24
C GLU A 173 -4.24 -17.33 4.74
N LEU A 174 -4.22 -16.22 4.01
CA LEU A 174 -3.62 -16.11 2.69
C LEU A 174 -2.31 -15.36 2.84
N GLU A 175 -1.21 -16.02 2.52
CA GLU A 175 0.14 -15.48 2.54
C GLU A 175 0.56 -15.15 1.10
N VAL A 176 0.96 -13.91 0.87
CA VAL A 176 1.47 -13.40 -0.40
C VAL A 176 2.96 -13.14 -0.23
N ASN A 177 3.77 -13.86 -0.99
CA ASN A 177 5.21 -13.64 -0.99
C ASN A 177 5.51 -12.26 -1.61
N LEU A 178 6.21 -11.38 -0.88
CA LEU A 178 6.58 -10.04 -1.40
C LEU A 178 8.01 -9.99 -1.98
N ARG A 179 8.73 -11.12 -1.99
CA ARG A 179 10.14 -11.19 -2.42
C ARG A 179 10.31 -11.46 -3.90
N GLU A 180 9.31 -12.07 -4.52
CA GLU A 180 9.35 -12.58 -5.89
C GLU A 180 7.98 -12.41 -6.52
N ALA A 181 7.93 -12.12 -7.83
CA ALA A 181 6.70 -12.11 -8.63
C ALA A 181 6.88 -12.95 -9.90
N ALA A 182 5.81 -13.05 -10.70
CA ALA A 182 5.81 -13.68 -12.01
C ALA A 182 6.89 -13.08 -12.93
N ASP A 183 7.41 -13.91 -13.84
CA ASP A 183 8.50 -13.54 -14.73
C ASP A 183 8.21 -12.24 -15.51
N GLY A 184 9.05 -11.23 -15.27
CA GLY A 184 8.96 -9.94 -15.95
C GLY A 184 8.01 -8.92 -15.30
N VAL A 185 7.40 -9.26 -14.15
CA VAL A 185 6.57 -8.35 -13.34
C VAL A 185 7.40 -7.75 -12.21
N ALA A 186 7.31 -6.43 -12.02
CA ALA A 186 8.07 -5.72 -10.98
C ALA A 186 7.28 -5.58 -9.68
N GLU A 187 5.97 -5.67 -9.76
CA GLU A 187 5.01 -5.57 -8.69
C GLU A 187 4.78 -6.95 -8.06
N ALA A 188 4.86 -7.04 -6.73
CA ALA A 188 4.47 -8.25 -6.02
C ALA A 188 2.94 -8.33 -5.81
N ALA A 189 2.34 -7.18 -5.47
CA ALA A 189 0.91 -7.01 -5.29
C ALA A 189 0.49 -5.54 -5.48
N ASP A 190 -0.76 -5.32 -5.87
CA ASP A 190 -1.36 -3.99 -6.03
C ASP A 190 -2.79 -3.99 -5.48
N HIS A 191 -3.01 -3.18 -4.44
CA HIS A 191 -4.34 -2.88 -3.91
C HIS A 191 -4.85 -1.58 -4.53
N SER A 192 -6.07 -1.60 -5.04
CA SER A 192 -6.74 -0.38 -5.50
C SER A 192 -8.22 -0.40 -5.16
N SER A 193 -8.79 0.79 -4.95
CA SER A 193 -10.24 0.93 -4.95
C SER A 193 -10.79 0.60 -6.34
N MET A 194 -12.04 0.12 -6.40
CA MET A 194 -12.69 -0.20 -7.67
C MET A 194 -12.84 1.03 -8.59
N ASP A 195 -12.98 2.22 -8.00
CA ASP A 195 -12.98 3.48 -8.73
C ASP A 195 -11.58 3.89 -9.24
N GLY A 196 -10.50 3.25 -8.77
CA GLY A 196 -9.14 3.42 -9.27
C GLY A 196 -8.42 4.71 -8.84
N TRP A 197 -9.04 5.55 -8.01
CA TRP A 197 -8.44 6.82 -7.60
C TRP A 197 -8.59 7.16 -6.12
N SER A 198 -9.55 6.55 -5.41
CA SER A 198 -9.80 6.92 -4.01
C SER A 198 -8.78 6.32 -3.05
N ARG A 199 -8.25 5.13 -3.35
CA ARG A 199 -7.30 4.41 -2.49
C ARG A 199 -6.38 3.51 -3.31
N GLY A 200 -5.17 3.30 -2.80
CA GLY A 200 -4.29 2.26 -3.34
C GLY A 200 -3.03 2.04 -2.50
N SER A 201 -2.40 0.89 -2.72
CA SER A 201 -1.09 0.54 -2.17
C SER A 201 -0.41 -0.44 -3.10
N LEU A 202 0.87 -0.21 -3.37
CA LEU A 202 1.67 -1.00 -4.28
C LEU A 202 2.83 -1.60 -3.50
N TRP A 203 3.07 -2.90 -3.68
CA TRP A 203 4.24 -3.58 -3.15
C TRP A 203 5.12 -4.01 -4.32
N MET A 204 6.35 -3.51 -4.39
CA MET A 204 7.31 -3.94 -5.42
C MET A 204 8.11 -5.15 -4.96
N VAL A 205 8.50 -5.99 -5.92
CA VAL A 205 9.44 -7.09 -5.69
C VAL A 205 10.78 -6.53 -5.22
N GLY A 206 11.34 -7.12 -4.16
CA GLY A 206 12.64 -6.72 -3.63
C GLY A 206 12.64 -5.32 -3.00
N GLU A 207 11.48 -4.77 -2.62
CA GLU A 207 11.50 -3.59 -1.77
C GLU A 207 11.92 -3.95 -0.34
N PRO A 208 12.82 -3.17 0.27
CA PRO A 208 13.08 -3.30 1.70
C PRO A 208 11.77 -3.24 2.51
N PRO A 209 11.58 -4.12 3.51
CA PRO A 209 12.56 -4.99 4.16
C PRO A 209 12.63 -6.41 3.59
N PHE A 210 11.93 -6.70 2.50
CA PHE A 210 11.75 -8.06 1.97
C PHE A 210 12.87 -8.46 1.00
N ASP A 211 13.68 -7.49 0.58
CA ASP A 211 14.89 -7.67 -0.21
C ASP A 211 15.95 -8.50 0.56
N THR A 212 16.41 -9.61 -0.02
CA THR A 212 17.57 -10.40 0.47
C THR A 212 18.44 -10.87 -0.68
#